data_AF-Q2KY87-F1
#
_entry.id   AF-Q2KY87-F1
#
_cell.length_a   1.000
_cell.length_b   1.000
_cell.length_c   1.000
_cell.angle_alpha   90.00
_cell.angle_beta   90.00
_cell.angle_gamma   90.00
#
_symmetry.space_group_name_H-M   'P 1'
#
loop_
_entity.id
_entity.type
_entity.pdbx_description
1 polymer ?
#
loop_
_entity_poly.entity_id
_entity_poly.type
_entity_poly.pdbx_seq_one_letter_code
_entity_poly.pdbx_strand_id
1 'polypeptide(L)'
;MDTVEPINLLGLDAKALTDLVGQWGGKPFRARQLQRWVHQRSVDSFDAMTDLARDFRAQLSERAIIEALPVNIEQRSSDGTRKWLFDVGQGNAIETVFIPEDDRGTLCISSQAGCVVNCRFCSTGHQGFNRNLRTSEIIGQLWWAKRVLEADIGSARLANAGAEDTRVISNVVMMGMGEPLLNYDQVLPALRLMLDDNGYGLSRRRVTVSTSGVVPMMDRLAQDCPVALAVSLHAPNDALRDDLVPLNKKYPLKELLAACERYLAHAPRDFITFEYCMLDGINDTDQHAKELIQLARQVRCKLNLIPFNPFPASGLKRSAAPRVKVFAQRLMDAGIITTVRKTRGDDIDAACGQLAGEVKDRTRITERNAASRSIPIRQVHA
;
A
#
# COMPACT_ATOMS: atom_id res chain seq x y z
N MET A 1 26.39 -2.95 31.70
CA MET A 1 25.78 -1.76 31.06
C MET A 1 24.68 -2.31 30.19
N ASP A 2 23.43 -2.03 30.51
CA ASP A 2 22.32 -2.36 29.61
C ASP A 2 22.57 -1.58 28.32
N THR A 3 23.00 -2.25 27.27
CA THR A 3 23.11 -1.64 25.95
C THR A 3 21.70 -1.39 25.49
N VAL A 4 21.19 -0.19 25.75
CA VAL A 4 19.90 0.27 25.25
C VAL A 4 19.94 0.14 23.73
N GLU A 5 19.02 -0.62 23.15
CA GLU A 5 18.90 -0.76 21.70
C GLU A 5 18.75 0.65 21.09
N PRO A 6 19.57 1.01 20.09
CA PRO A 6 19.54 2.35 19.53
C PRO A 6 18.17 2.64 18.89
N ILE A 7 17.71 3.88 19.04
CA ILE A 7 16.42 4.30 18.50
C ILE A 7 16.56 4.56 17.01
N ASN A 8 15.79 3.85 16.18
CA ASN A 8 15.77 4.11 14.75
C ASN A 8 14.91 5.35 14.42
N LEU A 9 15.56 6.45 14.05
CA LEU A 9 14.92 7.74 13.82
C LEU A 9 14.02 7.76 12.59
N LEU A 10 14.22 6.84 11.63
CA LEU A 10 13.40 6.73 10.43
C LEU A 10 11.91 6.58 10.76
N GLY A 11 11.57 5.92 11.88
CA GLY A 11 10.20 5.63 12.26
C GLY A 11 9.50 6.71 13.11
N LEU A 12 10.16 7.82 13.43
CA LEU A 12 9.60 8.84 14.33
C LEU A 12 8.93 9.96 13.54
N ASP A 13 7.61 10.11 13.68
CA ASP A 13 6.92 11.29 13.16
C ASP A 13 7.37 12.58 13.86
N ALA A 14 6.99 13.74 13.31
CA ALA A 14 7.45 15.04 13.81
C ALA A 14 7.19 15.24 15.32
N LYS A 15 6.06 14.71 15.83
CA LYS A 15 5.73 14.79 17.25
C LYS A 15 6.67 13.90 18.06
N ALA A 16 6.79 12.61 17.68
CA ALA A 16 7.65 11.66 18.38
C ALA A 16 9.13 12.10 18.38
N LEU A 17 9.61 12.65 17.27
CA LEU A 17 10.97 13.17 17.16
C LEU A 17 11.17 14.41 18.03
N THR A 18 10.19 15.30 18.10
CA THR A 18 10.23 16.48 18.98
C THR A 18 10.24 16.08 20.45
N ASP A 19 9.41 15.11 20.85
CA ASP A 19 9.36 14.59 22.21
C ASP A 19 10.71 13.94 22.60
N LEU A 20 11.29 13.11 21.71
CA LEU A 20 12.59 12.46 21.95
C LEU A 20 13.71 13.50 22.12
N VAL A 21 13.80 14.46 21.20
CA VAL A 21 14.79 15.54 21.29
C VAL A 21 14.59 16.37 22.56
N GLY A 22 13.35 16.60 22.98
CA GLY A 22 13.01 17.27 24.23
C GLY A 22 13.49 16.53 25.47
N GLN A 23 13.30 15.20 25.51
CA GLN A 23 13.81 14.34 26.59
C GLN A 23 15.34 14.38 26.71
N TRP A 24 16.02 14.66 25.60
CA TRP A 24 17.47 14.83 25.55
C TRP A 24 17.95 16.27 25.84
N GLY A 25 17.04 17.17 26.22
CA GLY A 25 17.33 18.58 26.52
C GLY A 25 17.41 19.49 25.30
N GLY A 26 17.08 18.97 24.11
CA GLY A 26 17.03 19.72 22.87
C GLY A 26 15.78 20.60 22.72
N LYS A 27 15.83 21.54 21.78
CA LYS A 27 14.70 22.40 21.42
C LYS A 27 13.97 21.87 20.18
N PRO A 28 12.67 22.16 19.99
CA PRO A 28 11.88 21.67 18.85
C PRO A 28 12.46 21.99 17.45
N PHE A 29 13.21 23.09 17.29
CA PHE A 29 13.84 23.39 16.00
C PHE A 29 14.92 22.37 15.60
N ARG A 30 15.60 21.73 16.57
CA ARG A 30 16.60 20.69 16.29
C ARG A 30 15.96 19.42 15.74
N ALA A 31 14.78 19.06 16.25
CA ALA A 31 13.99 17.94 15.72
C ALA A 31 13.62 18.20 14.24
N ARG A 32 13.19 19.42 13.90
CA ARG A 32 12.90 19.80 12.51
C ARG A 32 14.13 19.76 11.60
N GLN A 33 15.29 20.23 12.06
CA GLN A 33 16.54 20.10 11.30
C GLN A 33 16.89 18.63 11.05
N LEU A 34 16.83 17.80 12.09
CA LEU A 34 17.10 16.38 12.02
C LEU A 34 16.12 15.66 11.07
N GLN A 35 14.82 15.94 11.14
CA GLN A 35 13.82 15.36 10.24
C GLN A 35 14.12 15.68 8.77
N ARG A 36 14.51 16.93 8.45
CA ARG A 36 14.90 17.31 7.09
C ARG A 36 16.14 16.56 6.61
N TRP A 37 17.13 16.35 7.46
CA TRP A 37 18.29 15.53 7.11
C TRP A 37 17.91 14.09 6.81
N VAL A 38 17.11 13.49 7.69
CA VAL A 38 16.70 12.08 7.57
C VAL A 38 15.81 11.88 6.35
N HIS A 39 14.69 12.60 6.23
CA HIS A 39 13.64 12.28 5.26
C HIS A 39 13.72 13.09 3.97
N GLN A 40 13.95 14.40 4.06
CA GLN A 40 14.00 15.25 2.87
C GLN A 40 15.30 15.04 2.09
N ARG A 41 16.43 14.92 2.79
CA ARG A 41 17.77 14.78 2.21
C ARG A 41 18.27 13.33 2.13
N SER A 42 17.53 12.37 2.72
CA SER A 42 17.89 10.96 2.71
C SER A 42 19.31 10.68 3.26
N VAL A 43 19.72 11.43 4.30
CA VAL A 43 21.04 11.29 4.94
C VAL A 43 20.94 10.39 6.17
N ASP A 44 21.79 9.37 6.22
CA ASP A 44 21.89 8.35 7.27
C ASP A 44 23.13 8.48 8.17
N SER A 45 24.04 9.41 7.86
CA SER A 45 25.21 9.72 8.70
C SER A 45 24.99 11.01 9.48
N PHE A 46 25.11 10.95 10.82
CA PHE A 46 25.02 12.14 11.67
C PHE A 46 26.16 13.12 11.41
N ASP A 47 27.36 12.65 11.06
CA ASP A 47 28.51 13.51 10.78
C ASP A 47 28.31 14.41 9.56
N ALA A 48 27.51 13.95 8.58
CA ALA A 48 27.14 14.75 7.41
C ALA A 48 26.16 15.89 7.73
N MET A 49 25.55 15.89 8.92
CA MET A 49 24.56 16.90 9.35
C MET A 49 25.28 18.12 9.95
N THR A 50 25.97 18.87 9.10
CA THR A 50 26.96 19.90 9.51
C THR A 50 26.37 21.08 10.28
N ASP A 51 25.09 21.41 10.07
CA ASP A 51 24.35 22.47 10.77
C ASP A 51 23.77 22.04 12.13
N LEU A 52 23.95 20.78 12.53
CA LEU A 52 23.66 20.31 13.88
C LEU A 52 24.86 20.57 14.80
N ALA A 53 24.60 20.92 16.06
CA ALA A 53 25.66 21.14 17.05
C ALA A 53 26.47 19.85 17.29
N ARG A 54 27.77 19.97 17.51
CA ARG A 54 28.69 18.83 17.71
C ARG A 54 28.21 17.89 18.82
N ASP A 55 27.82 18.43 19.97
CA ASP A 55 27.36 17.63 21.11
C ASP A 55 26.05 16.90 20.79
N PHE A 56 25.19 17.49 19.97
CA PHE A 56 23.95 16.84 19.53
C PHE A 56 24.24 15.70 18.54
N ARG A 57 25.19 15.87 17.60
CA ARG A 57 25.65 14.77 16.75
C ARG A 57 26.25 13.63 17.57
N ALA A 58 27.06 13.93 18.58
CA ALA A 58 27.63 12.91 19.47
C ALA A 58 26.53 12.13 20.22
N GLN A 59 25.53 12.83 20.76
CA GLN A 59 24.39 12.20 21.42
C GLN A 59 23.55 11.33 20.46
N LEU A 60 23.36 11.77 19.21
CA LEU A 60 22.70 10.99 18.18
C LEU A 60 23.48 9.70 17.87
N SER A 61 24.79 9.79 17.65
CA SER A 61 25.64 8.63 17.37
C SER A 61 25.70 7.63 18.54
N GLU A 62 25.49 8.08 19.77
CA GLU A 62 25.45 7.21 20.95
C GLU A 62 24.09 6.48 21.09
N ARG A 63 22.98 7.11 20.70
CA ARG A 63 21.62 6.69 21.11
C ARG A 63 20.70 6.29 19.98
N ALA A 64 21.07 6.58 18.74
CA ALA A 64 20.18 6.47 17.61
C ALA A 64 20.87 5.92 16.36
N ILE A 65 20.05 5.43 15.44
CA ILE A 65 20.45 4.99 14.10
C ILE A 65 19.46 5.53 13.06
N ILE A 66 19.88 5.51 11.79
CA ILE A 66 19.02 5.78 10.64
C ILE A 66 19.24 4.62 9.67
N GLU A 67 18.37 3.62 9.75
CA GLU A 67 18.54 2.39 8.98
C GLU A 67 17.21 1.97 8.34
N ALA A 68 17.22 1.78 7.03
CA ALA A 68 16.13 1.15 6.29
C ALA A 68 16.33 -0.37 6.30
N LEU A 69 15.30 -1.12 5.90
CA LEU A 69 15.42 -2.58 5.75
C LEU A 69 16.50 -2.95 4.72
N PRO A 70 17.26 -4.03 4.93
CA PRO A 70 18.17 -4.55 3.92
C PRO A 70 17.42 -4.95 2.65
N VAL A 71 18.02 -4.70 1.48
CA VAL A 71 17.49 -5.15 0.19
C VAL A 71 18.22 -6.40 -0.24
N ASN A 72 17.49 -7.51 -0.35
CA ASN A 72 18.02 -8.79 -0.81
C ASN A 72 18.10 -8.85 -2.33
N ILE A 73 17.08 -8.30 -3.02
CA ILE A 73 16.95 -8.37 -4.48
C ILE A 73 16.43 -7.03 -5.02
N GLU A 74 17.02 -6.56 -6.11
CA GLU A 74 16.46 -5.52 -6.96
C GLU A 74 16.21 -6.08 -8.37
N GLN A 75 15.03 -5.81 -8.92
CA GLN A 75 14.67 -6.15 -10.30
C GLN A 75 14.20 -4.90 -11.04
N ARG A 76 14.47 -4.86 -12.35
CA ARG A 76 14.01 -3.82 -13.27
C ARG A 76 13.24 -4.48 -14.40
N SER A 77 12.01 -4.06 -14.60
CA SER A 77 11.16 -4.45 -15.72
C SER A 77 11.61 -3.74 -16.99
N SER A 78 11.33 -4.37 -18.13
CA SER A 78 11.43 -3.75 -19.45
C SER A 78 10.62 -2.45 -19.61
N ASP A 79 9.58 -2.25 -18.80
CA ASP A 79 8.72 -1.06 -18.85
C ASP A 79 9.13 0.10 -17.92
N GLY A 80 10.29 -0.05 -17.27
CA GLY A 80 10.85 0.90 -16.30
C GLY A 80 10.46 0.64 -14.84
N THR A 81 9.49 -0.24 -14.58
CA THR A 81 9.08 -0.62 -13.21
C THR A 81 10.27 -1.20 -12.45
N ARG A 82 10.47 -0.77 -11.20
CA ARG A 82 11.51 -1.31 -10.31
C ARG A 82 10.87 -2.02 -9.13
N LYS A 83 11.38 -3.19 -8.78
CA LYS A 83 10.94 -3.96 -7.61
C LYS A 83 12.11 -4.21 -6.67
N TRP A 84 11.89 -3.99 -5.39
CA TRP A 84 12.83 -4.33 -4.32
C TRP A 84 12.22 -5.35 -3.39
N LEU A 85 13.01 -6.35 -3.03
CA LEU A 85 12.70 -7.32 -1.98
C LEU A 85 13.47 -6.94 -0.71
N PHE A 86 12.75 -6.45 0.29
CA PHE A 86 13.32 -6.07 1.57
C PHE A 86 13.26 -7.22 2.57
N ASP A 87 14.37 -7.55 3.22
CA ASP A 87 14.41 -8.48 4.34
C ASP A 87 13.77 -7.82 5.57
N VAL A 88 12.74 -8.44 6.13
CA VAL A 88 12.06 -8.00 7.36
C VAL A 88 12.34 -8.94 8.54
N GLY A 89 13.39 -9.73 8.44
CA GLY A 89 13.88 -10.62 9.48
C GLY A 89 13.07 -11.89 9.65
N GLN A 90 13.68 -12.85 10.35
CA GLN A 90 13.12 -14.17 10.66
C GLN A 90 12.77 -15.01 9.41
N GLY A 91 13.38 -14.69 8.26
CA GLY A 91 13.09 -15.32 6.97
C GLY A 91 11.77 -14.86 6.38
N ASN A 92 11.38 -13.61 6.65
CA ASN A 92 10.30 -12.96 5.93
C ASN A 92 10.89 -11.80 5.11
N ALA A 93 10.31 -11.53 3.95
CA ALA A 93 10.65 -10.43 3.08
C ALA A 93 9.38 -9.79 2.51
N ILE A 94 9.43 -8.48 2.26
CA ILE A 94 8.35 -7.73 1.62
C ILE A 94 8.80 -7.16 0.28
N GLU A 95 7.84 -6.86 -0.59
CA GLU A 95 8.13 -6.21 -1.86
C GLU A 95 7.67 -4.75 -1.86
N THR A 96 8.44 -3.91 -2.56
CA THR A 96 8.11 -2.53 -2.89
C THR A 96 8.27 -2.35 -4.39
N VAL A 97 7.33 -1.65 -5.01
CA VAL A 97 7.34 -1.44 -6.46
C VAL A 97 7.29 0.05 -6.78
N PHE A 98 8.26 0.53 -7.56
CA PHE A 98 8.22 1.85 -8.18
C PHE A 98 7.74 1.74 -9.62
N ILE A 99 6.71 2.52 -9.95
CA ILE A 99 6.07 2.55 -11.27
C ILE A 99 6.30 3.95 -11.85
N PRO A 100 7.24 4.10 -12.82
CA PRO A 100 7.44 5.36 -13.52
C PRO A 100 6.36 5.58 -14.57
N GLU A 101 5.90 6.82 -14.68
CA GLU A 101 5.08 7.31 -15.78
C GLU A 101 5.75 8.57 -16.35
N ASP A 102 5.16 9.17 -17.38
CA ASP A 102 5.72 10.37 -18.02
C ASP A 102 5.72 11.57 -17.05
N ASP A 103 4.65 11.75 -16.29
CA ASP A 103 4.42 12.91 -15.43
C ASP A 103 4.58 12.65 -13.93
N ARG A 104 4.68 11.38 -13.52
CA ARG A 104 4.65 10.97 -12.11
C ARG A 104 5.48 9.71 -11.83
N GLY A 105 5.85 9.54 -10.57
CA GLY A 105 6.47 8.32 -10.05
C GLY A 105 5.65 7.81 -8.88
N THR A 106 5.11 6.60 -9.00
CA THR A 106 4.26 6.00 -7.97
C THR A 106 5.00 4.90 -7.24
N LEU A 107 5.09 5.01 -5.91
CA LEU A 107 5.66 3.97 -5.07
C LEU A 107 4.53 3.17 -4.40
N CYS A 108 4.50 1.87 -4.66
CA CYS A 108 3.64 0.91 -4.00
C CYS A 108 4.41 0.27 -2.84
N ILE A 109 3.95 0.52 -1.61
CA ILE A 109 4.61 0.06 -0.39
C ILE A 109 3.73 -0.88 0.42
N SER A 110 4.38 -1.74 1.18
CA SER A 110 3.79 -2.78 2.04
C SER A 110 3.63 -2.28 3.47
N SER A 111 2.62 -2.80 4.17
CA SER A 111 2.35 -2.53 5.59
C SER A 111 2.52 -3.75 6.49
N GLN A 112 2.55 -4.96 5.93
CA GLN A 112 2.66 -6.21 6.68
C GLN A 112 3.51 -7.22 5.90
N ALA A 113 4.08 -8.20 6.62
CA ALA A 113 4.65 -9.40 6.03
C ALA A 113 3.55 -10.48 5.97
N GLY A 114 2.97 -10.67 4.79
CA GLY A 114 1.74 -11.42 4.59
C GLY A 114 0.48 -10.60 4.88
N CYS A 115 -0.70 -11.21 4.76
CA CYS A 115 -1.99 -10.56 4.99
C CYS A 115 -3.04 -11.55 5.50
N VAL A 116 -3.74 -11.22 6.59
CA VAL A 116 -4.78 -12.06 7.20
C VAL A 116 -6.12 -12.05 6.46
N VAL A 117 -6.34 -11.13 5.52
CA VAL A 117 -7.63 -10.96 4.84
C VAL A 117 -7.95 -12.13 3.92
N ASN A 118 -6.92 -12.78 3.36
CA ASN A 118 -7.05 -13.96 2.49
C ASN A 118 -7.93 -13.70 1.24
N CYS A 119 -7.73 -12.56 0.56
CA CYS A 119 -8.42 -12.30 -0.71
C CYS A 119 -8.01 -13.32 -1.78
N ARG A 120 -8.98 -13.95 -2.43
CA ARG A 120 -8.74 -15.06 -3.39
C ARG A 120 -7.94 -14.67 -4.64
N PHE A 121 -7.92 -13.39 -4.99
CA PHE A 121 -7.17 -12.85 -6.13
C PHE A 121 -5.84 -12.19 -5.73
N CYS A 122 -5.41 -12.31 -4.47
CA CYS A 122 -4.18 -11.68 -3.96
C CYS A 122 -3.15 -12.73 -3.56
N SER A 123 -1.95 -12.69 -4.17
CA SER A 123 -0.84 -13.60 -3.87
C SER A 123 -0.42 -13.54 -2.40
N THR A 124 -0.25 -12.33 -1.84
CA THR A 124 0.03 -12.12 -0.41
C THR A 124 -1.00 -12.79 0.50
N GLY A 125 -2.28 -12.79 0.12
CA GLY A 125 -3.35 -13.44 0.88
C GLY A 125 -3.17 -14.96 0.99
N HIS A 126 -2.55 -15.59 -0.02
CA HIS A 126 -2.32 -17.04 -0.04
C HIS A 126 -1.13 -17.48 0.82
N GLN A 127 -0.24 -16.55 1.17
CA GLN A 127 0.91 -16.83 2.03
C GLN A 127 0.59 -16.76 3.52
N GLY A 128 -0.62 -16.34 3.86
CA GLY A 128 -1.02 -16.10 5.24
C GLY A 128 -0.34 -14.86 5.82
N PHE A 129 -0.06 -14.87 7.12
CA PHE A 129 0.42 -13.68 7.83
C PHE A 129 1.50 -14.05 8.84
N ASN A 130 2.51 -13.19 8.95
CA ASN A 130 3.54 -13.31 9.98
C ASN A 130 3.50 -12.15 10.98
N ARG A 131 3.71 -10.92 10.51
CA ARG A 131 3.82 -9.75 11.39
C ARG A 131 3.45 -8.44 10.72
N ASN A 132 3.11 -7.47 11.56
CA ASN A 132 3.02 -6.06 11.21
C ASN A 132 4.43 -5.47 11.01
N LEU A 133 4.56 -4.55 10.06
CA LEU A 133 5.77 -3.75 9.90
C LEU A 133 5.78 -2.59 10.90
N ARG A 134 6.96 -2.22 11.40
CA ARG A 134 7.18 -1.01 12.20
C ARG A 134 7.10 0.23 11.30
N THR A 135 6.85 1.41 11.88
CA THR A 135 6.84 2.67 11.12
C THR A 135 8.12 2.87 10.31
N SER A 136 9.29 2.58 10.90
CA SER A 136 10.60 2.68 10.23
C SER A 136 10.72 1.77 9.01
N GLU A 137 10.03 0.62 9.02
CA GLU A 137 10.01 -0.35 7.92
C GLU A 137 9.04 0.07 6.81
N ILE A 138 7.91 0.70 7.17
CA ILE A 138 6.96 1.25 6.21
C ILE A 138 7.57 2.44 5.47
N ILE A 139 8.03 3.45 6.22
CA ILE A 139 8.60 4.67 5.64
C ILE A 139 10.00 4.43 5.06
N GLY A 140 10.73 3.42 5.57
CA GLY A 140 12.02 3.00 5.05
C GLY A 140 11.97 2.57 3.58
N GLN A 141 10.85 1.99 3.12
CA GLN A 141 10.63 1.67 1.70
C GLN A 141 10.66 2.94 0.83
N LEU A 142 9.98 4.01 1.27
CA LEU A 142 9.99 5.30 0.59
C LEU A 142 11.35 5.97 0.66
N TRP A 143 11.97 5.95 1.83
CA TRP A 143 13.30 6.52 2.05
C TRP A 143 14.35 5.89 1.12
N TRP A 144 14.37 4.55 1.04
CA TRP A 144 15.27 3.80 0.17
C TRP A 144 14.98 4.10 -1.31
N ALA A 145 13.73 3.93 -1.75
CA ALA A 145 13.37 4.13 -3.15
C ALA A 145 13.68 5.54 -3.62
N LYS A 146 13.40 6.57 -2.81
CA LYS A 146 13.77 7.97 -3.10
C LYS A 146 15.27 8.09 -3.32
N ARG A 147 16.09 7.59 -2.39
CA ARG A 147 17.55 7.69 -2.45
C ARG A 147 18.11 7.06 -3.72
N VAL A 148 17.66 5.84 -4.05
CA VAL A 148 18.15 5.13 -5.22
C VAL A 148 17.67 5.77 -6.53
N LEU A 149 16.46 6.34 -6.56
CA LEU A 149 15.95 7.06 -7.74
C LEU A 149 16.59 8.45 -7.91
N GLU A 150 16.94 9.14 -6.84
CA GLU A 150 17.70 10.41 -6.91
C GLU A 150 19.15 10.20 -7.38
N ALA A 151 19.73 9.04 -7.12
CA ALA A 151 21.01 8.65 -7.70
C ALA A 151 20.91 8.24 -9.18
N ASP A 152 19.70 7.95 -9.68
CA ASP A 152 19.41 7.47 -11.04
C ASP A 152 18.24 8.27 -11.65
N ILE A 153 18.35 9.60 -11.66
CA ILE A 153 17.26 10.52 -12.07
C ILE A 153 16.74 10.20 -13.48
N GLY A 154 17.61 9.72 -14.37
CA GLY A 154 17.25 9.34 -15.73
C GLY A 154 16.24 8.18 -15.82
N SER A 155 16.15 7.33 -14.79
CA SER A 155 15.17 6.23 -14.72
C SER A 155 13.92 6.56 -13.90
N ALA A 156 13.86 7.74 -13.28
CA ALA A 156 12.73 8.13 -12.44
C ALA A 156 11.47 8.48 -13.24
N ARG A 157 11.58 8.73 -14.55
CA ARG A 157 10.46 9.03 -15.47
C ARG A 157 10.69 8.34 -16.81
N LEU A 158 9.60 8.02 -17.50
CA LEU A 158 9.69 7.46 -18.87
C LEU A 158 10.04 8.52 -19.92
N ALA A 159 9.60 9.75 -19.70
CA ALA A 159 9.92 10.90 -20.51
C ALA A 159 10.10 12.13 -19.61
N ASN A 160 11.06 13.01 -19.93
CA ASN A 160 11.20 14.32 -19.28
C ASN A 160 10.12 15.29 -19.80
N ALA A 161 8.85 14.91 -19.68
CA ALA A 161 7.73 15.71 -20.17
C ALA A 161 7.43 16.83 -19.17
N GLY A 162 8.25 17.88 -19.14
CA GLY A 162 7.93 19.18 -18.50
C GLY A 162 7.26 19.11 -17.13
N ALA A 163 7.54 18.06 -16.33
CA ALA A 163 6.73 17.76 -15.16
C ALA A 163 6.93 18.87 -14.13
N GLU A 164 5.82 19.51 -13.71
CA GLU A 164 5.86 20.57 -12.70
C GLU A 164 6.43 20.07 -11.36
N ASP A 165 6.29 18.77 -11.08
CA ASP A 165 6.82 18.14 -9.86
C ASP A 165 8.17 17.46 -10.11
N THR A 166 9.22 18.03 -9.51
CA THR A 166 10.59 17.54 -9.59
C THR A 166 10.88 16.34 -8.70
N ARG A 167 9.92 15.90 -7.85
CA ARG A 167 10.09 14.74 -6.97
C ARG A 167 10.20 13.45 -7.77
N VAL A 168 11.23 12.63 -7.54
CA VAL A 168 11.34 11.29 -8.16
C VAL A 168 10.17 10.38 -7.78
N ILE A 169 9.63 10.52 -6.58
CA ILE A 169 8.40 9.85 -6.13
C ILE A 169 7.37 10.94 -5.80
N SER A 170 6.36 11.06 -6.65
CA SER A 170 5.29 12.04 -6.51
C SER A 170 4.05 11.46 -5.83
N ASN A 171 3.91 10.13 -5.84
CA ASN A 171 2.75 9.40 -5.32
C ASN A 171 3.17 8.18 -4.51
N VAL A 172 2.47 7.92 -3.41
CA VAL A 172 2.66 6.72 -2.58
C VAL A 172 1.32 6.03 -2.41
N VAL A 173 1.27 4.73 -2.66
CA VAL A 173 0.07 3.91 -2.49
C VAL A 173 0.38 2.75 -1.54
N MET A 174 -0.44 2.60 -0.51
CA MET A 174 -0.39 1.47 0.43
C MET A 174 -1.18 0.31 -0.18
N MET A 175 -0.68 -0.23 -1.29
CA MET A 175 -1.27 -1.33 -2.06
C MET A 175 -0.28 -2.50 -2.25
N GLY A 176 0.80 -2.52 -1.47
CA GLY A 176 1.75 -3.62 -1.43
C GLY A 176 1.19 -4.80 -0.65
N MET A 177 2.03 -5.41 0.17
CA MET A 177 1.67 -6.51 1.04
C MET A 177 0.99 -6.02 2.32
N GLY A 178 -0.17 -6.62 2.65
CA GLY A 178 -0.89 -6.37 3.89
C GLY A 178 -2.17 -5.55 3.75
N GLU A 179 -2.96 -5.53 4.82
CA GLU A 179 -4.09 -4.62 5.03
C GLU A 179 -3.62 -3.46 5.93
N PRO A 180 -3.39 -2.25 5.38
CA PRO A 180 -2.83 -1.12 6.14
C PRO A 180 -3.64 -0.78 7.39
N LEU A 181 -4.97 -0.87 7.32
CA LEU A 181 -5.83 -0.52 8.45
C LEU A 181 -5.78 -1.55 9.59
N LEU A 182 -5.23 -2.75 9.37
CA LEU A 182 -4.93 -3.72 10.44
C LEU A 182 -3.54 -3.50 11.06
N ASN A 183 -2.75 -2.58 10.52
CA ASN A 183 -1.48 -2.12 11.10
C ASN A 183 -1.51 -0.61 11.41
N TYR A 184 -2.66 -0.13 11.88
CA TYR A 184 -2.96 1.29 11.96
C TYR A 184 -1.96 2.10 12.79
N ASP A 185 -1.53 1.59 13.94
CA ASP A 185 -0.63 2.31 14.86
C ASP A 185 0.77 2.56 14.25
N GLN A 186 1.18 1.75 13.27
CA GLN A 186 2.45 1.93 12.53
C GLN A 186 2.24 2.70 11.22
N VAL A 187 1.07 2.53 10.58
CA VAL A 187 0.71 3.24 9.35
C VAL A 187 0.49 4.73 9.61
N LEU A 188 -0.21 5.11 10.68
CA LEU A 188 -0.53 6.50 10.98
C LEU A 188 0.71 7.43 11.05
N PRO A 189 1.76 7.12 11.84
CA PRO A 189 2.97 7.94 11.85
C PRO A 189 3.72 7.93 10.51
N ALA A 190 3.69 6.81 9.75
CA ALA A 190 4.28 6.78 8.41
C ALA A 190 3.55 7.73 7.45
N LEU A 191 2.21 7.77 7.49
CA LEU A 191 1.42 8.74 6.72
C LEU A 191 1.77 10.18 7.11
N ARG A 192 1.90 10.46 8.41
CA ARG A 192 2.30 11.80 8.88
C ARG A 192 3.67 12.20 8.32
N LEU A 193 4.64 11.30 8.32
CA LEU A 193 5.96 11.55 7.72
C LEU A 193 5.87 11.84 6.22
N MET A 194 5.07 11.08 5.47
CA MET A 194 4.84 11.31 4.03
C MET A 194 4.28 12.71 3.75
N LEU A 195 3.41 13.21 4.62
CA LEU A 195 2.71 14.48 4.43
C LEU A 195 3.46 15.69 5.00
N ASP A 196 4.38 15.50 5.95
CA ASP A 196 5.09 16.59 6.62
C ASP A 196 6.05 17.32 5.67
N ASP A 197 6.03 18.66 5.69
CA ASP A 197 6.89 19.51 4.84
C ASP A 197 8.39 19.38 5.17
N ASN A 198 8.74 18.96 6.38
CA ASN A 198 10.11 18.62 6.77
C ASN A 198 10.47 17.16 6.42
N GLY A 199 9.48 16.37 6.03
CA GLY A 199 9.63 15.01 5.53
C GLY A 199 9.65 14.98 4.00
N TYR A 200 8.56 14.48 3.41
CA TYR A 200 8.43 14.34 1.96
C TYR A 200 7.49 15.39 1.33
N GLY A 201 6.68 16.08 2.15
CA GLY A 201 5.75 17.13 1.73
C GLY A 201 4.80 16.67 0.61
N LEU A 202 4.32 15.43 0.67
CA LEU A 202 3.37 14.90 -0.30
C LEU A 202 1.97 15.44 -0.01
N SER A 203 1.23 15.77 -1.07
CA SER A 203 -0.18 16.11 -0.93
C SER A 203 -0.98 14.90 -0.44
N ARG A 204 -1.96 15.12 0.44
CA ARG A 204 -2.96 14.13 0.85
C ARG A 204 -3.68 13.46 -0.32
N ARG A 205 -3.77 14.12 -1.48
CA ARG A 205 -4.35 13.56 -2.72
C ARG A 205 -3.43 12.56 -3.43
N ARG A 206 -2.14 12.55 -3.10
CA ARG A 206 -1.08 11.75 -3.73
C ARG A 206 -0.57 10.63 -2.83
N VAL A 207 -1.00 10.58 -1.57
CA VAL A 207 -0.86 9.44 -0.68
C VAL A 207 -2.21 8.71 -0.65
N THR A 208 -2.21 7.41 -0.97
CA THR A 208 -3.42 6.60 -0.97
C THR A 208 -3.31 5.45 0.03
N VAL A 209 -4.27 5.35 0.95
CA VAL A 209 -4.45 4.15 1.77
C VAL A 209 -5.47 3.25 1.08
N SER A 210 -5.10 1.98 0.85
CA SER A 210 -6.03 0.97 0.37
C SER A 210 -6.58 0.17 1.54
N THR A 211 -7.83 -0.30 1.44
CA THR A 211 -8.42 -1.22 2.42
C THR A 211 -9.39 -2.20 1.77
N SER A 212 -9.45 -3.40 2.32
CA SER A 212 -10.49 -4.41 2.09
C SER A 212 -11.80 -4.10 2.82
N GLY A 213 -11.85 -3.04 3.60
CA GLY A 213 -13.07 -2.54 4.26
C GLY A 213 -13.07 -2.72 5.77
N VAL A 214 -11.97 -2.38 6.45
CA VAL A 214 -11.92 -2.40 7.93
C VAL A 214 -12.67 -1.17 8.47
N VAL A 215 -14.01 -1.24 8.48
CA VAL A 215 -14.93 -0.10 8.69
C VAL A 215 -14.56 0.80 9.88
N PRO A 216 -14.34 0.29 11.11
CA PRO A 216 -14.00 1.16 12.24
C PRO A 216 -12.69 1.94 12.05
N MET A 217 -11.73 1.37 11.31
CA MET A 217 -10.45 2.02 11.05
C MET A 217 -10.52 3.00 9.87
N MET A 218 -11.49 2.85 8.96
CA MET A 218 -11.79 3.89 7.97
C MET A 218 -12.28 5.15 8.67
N ASP A 219 -13.22 5.01 9.62
CA ASP A 219 -13.72 6.14 10.41
C ASP A 219 -12.61 6.80 11.23
N ARG A 220 -11.73 6.00 11.83
CA ARG A 220 -10.56 6.52 12.58
C ARG A 220 -9.57 7.26 11.67
N LEU A 221 -9.26 6.71 10.49
CA LEU A 221 -8.38 7.36 9.51
C LEU A 221 -8.93 8.72 9.06
N ALA A 222 -10.26 8.82 8.88
CA ALA A 222 -10.92 10.06 8.48
C ALA A 222 -10.69 11.20 9.49
N GLN A 223 -10.58 10.89 10.78
CA GLN A 223 -10.32 11.86 11.85
C GLN A 223 -8.83 12.15 12.03
N ASP A 224 -8.00 11.11 12.08
CA ASP A 224 -6.59 11.26 12.46
C ASP A 224 -5.72 11.79 11.31
N CYS A 225 -5.93 11.30 10.08
CA CYS A 225 -5.09 11.62 8.92
C CYS A 225 -5.78 11.29 7.58
N PRO A 226 -6.83 12.03 7.17
CA PRO A 226 -7.54 11.73 5.93
C PRO A 226 -6.65 11.94 4.69
N VAL A 227 -6.34 10.84 4.02
CA VAL A 227 -5.63 10.80 2.74
C VAL A 227 -6.56 10.23 1.66
N ALA A 228 -6.10 10.11 0.41
CA ALA A 228 -6.91 9.44 -0.61
C ALA A 228 -7.21 8.00 -0.17
N LEU A 229 -8.46 7.56 -0.32
CA LEU A 229 -8.89 6.22 0.06
C LEU A 229 -9.23 5.40 -1.17
N ALA A 230 -8.62 4.21 -1.25
CA ALA A 230 -8.98 3.17 -2.19
C ALA A 230 -9.62 2.00 -1.44
N VAL A 231 -10.74 1.49 -1.95
CA VAL A 231 -11.45 0.35 -1.37
C VAL A 231 -11.42 -0.81 -2.35
N SER A 232 -10.88 -1.93 -1.89
CA SER A 232 -10.83 -3.21 -2.58
C SER A 232 -12.24 -3.83 -2.62
N LEU A 233 -13.04 -3.42 -3.61
CA LEU A 233 -14.45 -3.78 -3.74
C LEU A 233 -14.60 -5.18 -4.36
N HIS A 234 -14.08 -5.36 -5.57
CA HIS A 234 -13.97 -6.62 -6.34
C HIS A 234 -15.24 -7.47 -6.55
N ALA A 235 -16.39 -7.09 -6.01
CA ALA A 235 -17.66 -7.77 -6.23
C ALA A 235 -18.82 -6.76 -6.06
N PRO A 236 -19.92 -6.90 -6.81
CA PRO A 236 -21.03 -5.95 -6.75
C PRO A 236 -22.13 -6.36 -5.75
N ASN A 237 -22.04 -7.55 -5.16
CA ASN A 237 -23.01 -8.10 -4.21
C ASN A 237 -22.28 -8.89 -3.09
N ASP A 238 -22.94 -9.05 -1.95
CA ASP A 238 -22.34 -9.65 -0.74
C ASP A 238 -21.94 -11.11 -0.94
N ALA A 239 -22.78 -11.92 -1.60
CA ALA A 239 -22.50 -13.35 -1.79
C ALA A 239 -21.20 -13.59 -2.55
N LEU A 240 -20.94 -12.83 -3.62
CA LEU A 240 -19.69 -12.90 -4.37
C LEU A 240 -18.52 -12.27 -3.58
N ARG A 241 -18.78 -11.19 -2.84
CA ARG A 241 -17.76 -10.52 -2.06
C ARG A 241 -17.29 -11.36 -0.88
N ASP A 242 -18.16 -12.15 -0.28
CA ASP A 242 -17.84 -13.09 0.80
C ASP A 242 -16.83 -14.17 0.38
N ASP A 243 -16.82 -14.55 -0.91
CA ASP A 243 -15.83 -15.47 -1.49
C ASP A 243 -14.52 -14.73 -1.84
N LEU A 244 -14.62 -13.59 -2.54
CA LEU A 244 -13.44 -12.90 -3.07
C LEU A 244 -12.66 -12.11 -2.01
N VAL A 245 -13.36 -11.50 -1.06
CA VAL A 245 -12.84 -10.64 0.01
C VAL A 245 -13.50 -11.05 1.33
N PRO A 246 -13.02 -12.10 2.01
CA PRO A 246 -13.69 -12.70 3.17
C PRO A 246 -14.02 -11.75 4.33
N LEU A 247 -13.34 -10.60 4.43
CA LEU A 247 -13.66 -9.55 5.38
C LEU A 247 -15.11 -9.03 5.24
N ASN A 248 -15.74 -9.19 4.07
CA ASN A 248 -17.13 -8.82 3.83
C ASN A 248 -18.12 -9.49 4.80
N LYS A 249 -17.84 -10.72 5.24
CA LYS A 249 -18.66 -11.43 6.22
C LYS A 249 -18.73 -10.70 7.57
N LYS A 250 -17.71 -9.89 7.87
CA LYS A 250 -17.66 -9.05 9.07
C LYS A 250 -18.18 -7.64 8.80
N TYR A 251 -17.87 -7.07 7.63
CA TYR A 251 -18.31 -5.74 7.22
C TYR A 251 -18.98 -5.82 5.83
N PRO A 252 -20.28 -6.14 5.77
CA PRO A 252 -21.01 -6.27 4.51
C PRO A 252 -21.05 -4.97 3.71
N LEU A 253 -21.40 -5.06 2.42
CA LEU A 253 -21.38 -3.92 1.50
C LEU A 253 -22.15 -2.71 2.01
N LYS A 254 -23.32 -2.90 2.61
CA LYS A 254 -24.12 -1.79 3.17
C LYS A 254 -23.31 -0.97 4.21
N GLU A 255 -22.60 -1.64 5.10
CA GLU A 255 -21.78 -0.98 6.13
C GLU A 255 -20.54 -0.34 5.52
N LEU A 256 -19.89 -1.04 4.59
CA LEU A 256 -18.73 -0.52 3.86
C LEU A 256 -19.05 0.76 3.09
N LEU A 257 -20.18 0.81 2.39
CA LEU A 257 -20.62 1.98 1.63
C LEU A 257 -20.97 3.14 2.56
N ALA A 258 -21.65 2.86 3.68
CA ALA A 258 -21.90 3.88 4.70
C ALA A 258 -20.59 4.46 5.28
N ALA A 259 -19.57 3.63 5.49
CA ALA A 259 -18.25 4.08 5.93
C ALA A 259 -17.52 4.92 4.87
N CYS A 260 -17.65 4.54 3.59
CA CYS A 260 -17.14 5.34 2.47
C CYS A 260 -17.75 6.74 2.45
N GLU A 261 -19.07 6.85 2.62
CA GLU A 261 -19.77 8.14 2.66
C GLU A 261 -19.32 9.00 3.86
N ARG A 262 -19.17 8.41 5.05
CA ARG A 262 -18.62 9.12 6.21
C ARG A 262 -17.18 9.59 5.99
N TYR A 263 -16.37 8.79 5.31
CA TYR A 263 -14.98 9.15 4.99
C TYR A 263 -14.92 10.35 4.02
N LEU A 264 -15.84 10.43 3.04
CA LEU A 264 -15.88 11.52 2.06
C LEU A 264 -16.00 12.91 2.69
N ALA A 265 -16.64 13.04 3.86
CA ALA A 265 -16.73 14.32 4.57
C ALA A 265 -15.37 14.90 4.97
N HIS A 266 -14.32 14.06 5.06
CA HIS A 266 -12.97 14.43 5.47
C HIS A 266 -11.94 14.22 4.35
N ALA A 267 -12.33 13.54 3.27
CA ALA A 267 -11.41 13.09 2.23
C ALA A 267 -10.80 14.27 1.45
N PRO A 268 -9.53 14.17 1.02
CA PRO A 268 -8.91 15.22 0.20
C PRO A 268 -9.42 15.22 -1.25
N ARG A 269 -10.21 14.21 -1.63
CA ARG A 269 -10.90 14.05 -2.91
C ARG A 269 -12.39 13.89 -2.61
N ASP A 270 -13.24 14.38 -3.50
CA ASP A 270 -14.70 14.30 -3.42
C ASP A 270 -15.27 12.95 -3.89
N PHE A 271 -14.41 11.93 -4.02
CA PHE A 271 -14.77 10.57 -4.40
C PHE A 271 -13.87 9.51 -3.74
N ILE A 272 -14.43 8.32 -3.53
CA ILE A 272 -13.69 7.11 -3.18
C ILE A 272 -13.24 6.38 -4.45
N THR A 273 -12.04 5.81 -4.46
CA THR A 273 -11.62 4.93 -5.55
C THR A 273 -12.00 3.49 -5.21
N PHE A 274 -12.87 2.88 -5.99
CA PHE A 274 -13.14 1.45 -5.88
C PHE A 274 -12.23 0.67 -6.84
N GLU A 275 -11.40 -0.19 -6.25
CA GLU A 275 -10.58 -1.14 -6.99
C GLU A 275 -11.40 -2.39 -7.31
N TYR A 276 -11.41 -2.79 -8.57
CA TYR A 276 -12.22 -3.90 -9.06
C TYR A 276 -11.40 -4.80 -9.98
N CYS A 277 -11.15 -6.04 -9.55
CA CYS A 277 -10.29 -6.96 -10.29
C CYS A 277 -11.17 -7.69 -11.30
N MET A 278 -10.79 -7.77 -12.57
CA MET A 278 -11.59 -8.40 -13.61
C MET A 278 -11.23 -9.88 -13.73
N LEU A 279 -12.08 -10.73 -13.13
CA LEU A 279 -11.92 -12.18 -13.03
C LEU A 279 -12.88 -12.88 -14.00
N ASP A 280 -12.30 -13.65 -14.92
CA ASP A 280 -13.01 -14.30 -16.03
C ASP A 280 -14.14 -15.21 -15.52
N GLY A 281 -15.38 -14.90 -15.90
CA GLY A 281 -16.57 -15.67 -15.55
C GLY A 281 -17.00 -15.59 -14.08
N ILE A 282 -16.31 -14.81 -13.24
CA ILE A 282 -16.56 -14.74 -11.79
C ILE A 282 -17.26 -13.45 -11.41
N ASN A 283 -16.73 -12.30 -11.82
CA ASN A 283 -17.25 -11.00 -11.46
C ASN A 283 -17.37 -10.05 -12.65
N ASP A 284 -17.31 -10.59 -13.87
CA ASP A 284 -17.19 -9.78 -15.08
C ASP A 284 -18.42 -9.84 -15.99
N THR A 285 -19.50 -10.55 -15.65
CA THR A 285 -20.71 -10.65 -16.49
C THR A 285 -21.49 -9.33 -16.63
N ASP A 286 -22.42 -9.26 -17.59
CA ASP A 286 -23.29 -8.08 -17.77
C ASP A 286 -24.21 -7.85 -16.57
N GLN A 287 -24.59 -8.91 -15.87
CA GLN A 287 -25.38 -8.81 -14.64
C GLN A 287 -24.55 -8.16 -13.53
N HIS A 288 -23.29 -8.56 -13.37
CA HIS A 288 -22.37 -7.93 -12.41
C HIS A 288 -22.15 -6.45 -12.71
N ALA A 289 -22.06 -6.06 -13.99
CA ALA A 289 -21.98 -4.65 -14.37
C ALA A 289 -23.21 -3.85 -13.91
N LYS A 290 -24.42 -4.39 -14.09
CA LYS A 290 -25.67 -3.75 -13.64
C LYS A 290 -25.71 -3.58 -12.12
N GLU A 291 -25.35 -4.62 -11.38
CA GLU A 291 -25.28 -4.57 -9.92
C GLU A 291 -24.24 -3.56 -9.44
N LEU A 292 -23.07 -3.55 -10.08
CA LEU A 292 -22.01 -2.59 -9.76
C LEU A 292 -22.45 -1.15 -10.01
N ILE A 293 -23.23 -0.88 -11.06
CA ILE A 293 -23.81 0.43 -11.33
C ILE A 293 -24.74 0.87 -10.19
N GLN A 294 -25.59 -0.03 -9.69
CA GLN A 294 -26.49 0.30 -8.57
C GLN A 294 -25.73 0.57 -7.28
N LEU A 295 -24.64 -0.18 -7.04
CA LEU A 295 -23.76 0.03 -5.90
C LEU A 295 -23.04 1.39 -5.99
N ALA A 296 -22.42 1.67 -7.14
CA ALA A 296 -21.65 2.89 -7.38
C ALA A 296 -22.50 4.18 -7.32
N ARG A 297 -23.83 4.08 -7.47
CA ARG A 297 -24.74 5.23 -7.30
C ARG A 297 -24.95 5.66 -5.86
N GLN A 298 -24.60 4.82 -4.88
CA GLN A 298 -24.85 5.08 -3.46
C GLN A 298 -23.78 5.96 -2.80
N VAL A 299 -22.61 6.09 -3.43
CA VAL A 299 -21.48 6.85 -2.90
C VAL A 299 -20.73 7.49 -4.06
N ARG A 300 -20.24 8.72 -3.88
CA ARG A 300 -19.43 9.36 -4.92
C ARG A 300 -18.14 8.58 -5.11
N CYS A 301 -17.97 7.96 -6.26
CA CYS A 301 -16.83 7.09 -6.51
C CYS A 301 -16.31 7.17 -7.94
N LYS A 302 -15.08 6.70 -8.08
CA LYS A 302 -14.47 6.29 -9.34
C LYS A 302 -14.23 4.79 -9.28
N LEU A 303 -14.49 4.06 -10.37
CA LEU A 303 -14.10 2.67 -10.52
C LEU A 303 -12.75 2.56 -11.24
N ASN A 304 -11.83 1.80 -10.66
CA ASN A 304 -10.59 1.40 -11.31
C ASN A 304 -10.62 -0.11 -11.56
N LEU A 305 -10.87 -0.49 -12.81
CA LEU A 305 -10.84 -1.88 -13.26
C LEU A 305 -9.40 -2.34 -13.42
N ILE A 306 -9.05 -3.46 -12.80
CA ILE A 306 -7.72 -4.05 -12.83
C ILE A 306 -7.83 -5.37 -13.61
N PRO A 307 -7.23 -5.48 -14.81
CA PRO A 307 -7.01 -6.79 -15.43
C PRO A 307 -6.24 -7.67 -14.46
N PHE A 308 -6.83 -8.80 -14.05
CA PHE A 308 -6.22 -9.68 -13.06
C PHE A 308 -4.86 -10.19 -13.53
N ASN A 309 -3.83 -10.15 -12.69
CA ASN A 309 -2.51 -10.70 -13.02
C ASN A 309 -2.41 -12.11 -12.41
N PRO A 310 -2.50 -13.18 -13.23
CA PRO A 310 -2.60 -14.53 -12.71
C PRO A 310 -1.35 -14.96 -11.95
N PHE A 311 -1.54 -15.76 -10.91
CA PHE A 311 -0.48 -16.45 -10.19
C PHE A 311 -0.91 -17.89 -9.88
N PRO A 312 0.04 -18.84 -9.75
CA PRO A 312 -0.26 -20.28 -9.74
C PRO A 312 -1.30 -20.73 -8.71
N ALA A 313 -1.29 -20.15 -7.52
CA ALA A 313 -2.14 -20.60 -6.41
C ALA A 313 -3.61 -20.13 -6.51
N SER A 314 -3.92 -19.11 -7.31
CA SER A 314 -5.26 -18.49 -7.34
C SER A 314 -6.35 -19.40 -7.92
N GLY A 315 -6.01 -20.19 -8.95
CA GLY A 315 -7.00 -20.88 -9.79
C GLY A 315 -7.95 -19.94 -10.55
N LEU A 316 -7.64 -18.64 -10.62
CA LEU A 316 -8.45 -17.62 -11.28
C LEU A 316 -7.83 -17.26 -12.64
N LYS A 317 -8.65 -16.71 -13.54
CA LYS A 317 -8.20 -16.27 -14.87
C LYS A 317 -8.53 -14.80 -15.09
N ARG A 318 -7.70 -14.14 -15.89
CA ARG A 318 -7.89 -12.74 -16.33
C ARG A 318 -9.03 -12.69 -17.33
N SER A 319 -10.02 -11.83 -17.12
CA SER A 319 -11.05 -11.55 -18.14
C SER A 319 -10.40 -11.12 -19.46
N ALA A 320 -10.94 -11.59 -20.58
CA ALA A 320 -10.43 -11.20 -21.89
C ALA A 320 -10.55 -9.68 -22.12
N ALA A 321 -9.59 -9.08 -22.84
CA ALA A 321 -9.56 -7.64 -23.07
C ALA A 321 -10.86 -7.06 -23.69
N PRO A 322 -11.53 -7.73 -24.66
CA PRO A 322 -12.84 -7.26 -25.15
C PRO A 322 -13.91 -7.22 -24.05
N ARG A 323 -13.88 -8.18 -23.12
CA ARG A 323 -14.83 -8.22 -21.99
C ARG A 323 -14.60 -7.06 -21.03
N VAL A 324 -13.34 -6.79 -20.67
CA VAL A 324 -12.97 -5.63 -19.84
C VAL A 324 -13.42 -4.32 -20.50
N LYS A 325 -13.22 -4.18 -21.82
CA LYS A 325 -13.65 -2.99 -22.58
C LYS A 325 -15.17 -2.81 -22.53
N VAL A 326 -15.95 -3.87 -22.77
CA VAL A 326 -17.42 -3.82 -22.71
C VAL A 326 -17.90 -3.50 -21.29
N PHE A 327 -17.31 -4.12 -20.27
CA PHE A 327 -17.65 -3.86 -18.88
C PHE A 327 -17.38 -2.39 -18.50
N ALA A 328 -16.20 -1.86 -18.86
CA ALA A 328 -15.86 -0.45 -18.67
C ALA A 328 -16.83 0.49 -19.38
N GLN A 329 -17.20 0.19 -20.63
CA GLN A 329 -18.14 1.00 -21.40
C GLN A 329 -19.51 1.07 -20.72
N ARG A 330 -20.04 -0.06 -20.24
CA ARG A 330 -21.32 -0.08 -19.52
C ARG A 330 -21.33 0.81 -18.27
N LEU A 331 -20.22 0.84 -17.52
CA LEU A 331 -20.09 1.70 -16.35
C LEU A 331 -20.04 3.18 -16.75
N MET A 332 -19.27 3.51 -17.79
CA MET A 332 -19.18 4.89 -18.30
C MET A 332 -20.51 5.38 -18.90
N ASP A 333 -21.23 4.54 -19.64
CA ASP A 333 -22.56 4.84 -20.20
C ASP A 333 -23.59 5.12 -19.10
N ALA A 334 -23.39 4.54 -17.91
CA ALA A 334 -24.19 4.79 -16.72
C ALA A 334 -23.76 6.05 -15.93
N GLY A 335 -22.78 6.81 -16.42
CA GLY A 335 -22.27 8.04 -15.82
C GLY A 335 -21.19 7.83 -14.75
N ILE A 336 -20.63 6.63 -14.61
CA ILE A 336 -19.63 6.33 -13.59
C ILE A 336 -18.22 6.49 -14.17
N ILE A 337 -17.41 7.35 -13.55
CA ILE A 337 -16.00 7.52 -13.91
C ILE A 337 -15.29 6.18 -13.75
N THR A 338 -14.83 5.63 -14.87
CA THR A 338 -14.22 4.30 -14.90
C THR A 338 -12.88 4.35 -15.63
N THR A 339 -11.84 3.80 -15.02
CA THR A 339 -10.53 3.60 -15.67
C THR A 339 -10.18 2.13 -15.74
N VAL A 340 -9.42 1.74 -16.76
CA VAL A 340 -8.79 0.41 -16.84
C VAL A 340 -7.31 0.60 -16.56
N ARG A 341 -6.81 -0.04 -15.49
CA ARG A 341 -5.40 0.04 -15.09
C ARG A 341 -4.54 -0.67 -16.13
N LYS A 342 -3.49 0.00 -16.59
CA LYS A 342 -2.42 -0.61 -17.39
C LYS A 342 -1.59 -1.51 -16.48
N THR A 343 -1.35 -2.75 -16.89
CA THR A 343 -0.43 -3.66 -16.19
C THR A 343 1.00 -3.13 -16.34
N ARG A 344 1.75 -3.16 -15.23
CA ARG A 344 3.13 -2.66 -15.11
C ARG A 344 3.98 -3.70 -14.37
N GLY A 345 5.20 -3.95 -14.86
CA GLY A 345 6.15 -4.88 -14.25
C GLY A 345 5.70 -6.35 -14.19
N ASP A 346 4.88 -6.82 -15.14
CA ASP A 346 4.38 -8.21 -15.19
C ASP A 346 5.51 -9.23 -15.40
N ASP A 347 6.56 -8.84 -16.15
CA ASP A 347 7.76 -9.64 -16.43
C ASP A 347 8.65 -9.92 -15.21
N ILE A 348 8.42 -9.18 -14.12
CA ILE A 348 9.14 -9.34 -12.84
C ILE A 348 8.18 -9.59 -11.68
N ASP A 349 6.96 -10.06 -11.93
CA ASP A 349 5.93 -10.32 -10.90
C ASP A 349 5.70 -9.11 -9.97
N ALA A 350 5.72 -7.89 -10.52
CA ALA A 350 5.51 -6.65 -9.78
C ALA A 350 4.10 -6.07 -9.97
N ALA A 351 3.25 -6.71 -10.77
CA ALA A 351 1.92 -6.20 -11.04
C ALA A 351 0.99 -6.40 -9.83
N CYS A 352 -0.09 -5.60 -9.79
CA CYS A 352 -1.05 -5.63 -8.70
C CYS A 352 -1.58 -7.05 -8.46
N GLY A 353 -1.45 -7.53 -7.22
CA GLY A 353 -1.88 -8.86 -6.80
C GLY A 353 -0.82 -9.96 -6.90
N GLN A 354 0.31 -9.75 -7.58
CA GLN A 354 1.39 -10.74 -7.69
C GLN A 354 2.38 -10.72 -6.52
N LEU A 355 2.46 -9.59 -5.79
CA LEU A 355 3.43 -9.44 -4.71
C LEU A 355 3.26 -10.52 -3.64
N ALA A 356 4.37 -11.18 -3.35
CA ALA A 356 4.46 -12.34 -2.48
C ALA A 356 5.62 -12.18 -1.50
N GLY A 357 6.78 -11.68 -1.93
CA GLY A 357 7.97 -11.74 -1.10
C GLY A 357 8.23 -13.14 -0.53
N GLU A 358 8.75 -13.22 0.70
CA GLU A 358 8.95 -14.48 1.43
C GLU A 358 8.22 -14.39 2.78
N VAL A 359 7.34 -15.34 3.12
CA VAL A 359 6.58 -15.26 4.37
C VAL A 359 6.56 -16.63 5.04
N LYS A 360 7.04 -16.67 6.29
CA LYS A 360 6.83 -17.83 7.17
C LYS A 360 5.46 -17.71 7.82
N ASP A 361 4.45 -18.31 7.21
CA ASP A 361 3.06 -18.23 7.69
C ASP A 361 2.92 -18.66 9.16
N ARG A 362 2.33 -17.81 10.00
CA ARG A 362 1.97 -18.13 11.40
C ARG A 362 0.50 -18.49 11.56
N THR A 363 -0.29 -18.38 10.50
CA THR A 363 -1.73 -18.65 10.52
C THR A 363 -2.08 -20.09 10.15
N ARG A 364 -1.15 -20.87 9.60
CA ARG A 364 -1.39 -22.23 9.07
C ARG A 364 -2.47 -22.24 8.00
N ILE A 365 -2.50 -21.22 7.15
CA ILE A 365 -3.53 -21.03 6.12
C ILE A 365 -3.47 -22.12 5.05
N THR A 366 -2.27 -22.62 4.74
CA THR A 366 -2.06 -23.74 3.82
C THR A 366 -2.77 -25.01 4.31
N GLU A 367 -2.70 -25.31 5.60
CA GLU A 367 -3.40 -26.44 6.23
C GLU A 367 -4.93 -26.25 6.16
N ARG A 368 -5.43 -25.04 6.47
CA ARG A 368 -6.87 -24.72 6.40
C ARG A 368 -7.42 -24.75 4.98
N ASN A 369 -6.67 -24.21 4.02
CA ASN A 369 -7.06 -24.20 2.61
C ASN A 369 -7.10 -25.62 2.03
N ALA A 370 -6.14 -26.49 2.40
CA ALA A 370 -6.18 -27.91 2.03
C ALA A 370 -7.45 -28.61 2.56
N ALA A 371 -7.84 -28.35 3.82
CA ALA A 371 -9.07 -28.90 4.40
C ALA A 371 -10.35 -28.40 3.70
N SER A 372 -10.37 -27.17 3.20
CA SER A 372 -11.53 -26.62 2.48
C SER A 372 -11.70 -27.17 1.06
N ARG A 373 -10.64 -27.71 0.44
CA ARG A 373 -10.71 -28.32 -0.91
C ARG A 373 -11.32 -29.72 -0.90
N SER A 374 -11.38 -30.40 0.24
CA SER A 374 -12.03 -31.70 0.39
C SER A 374 -13.49 -31.54 0.85
N ILE A 375 -14.37 -31.07 -0.03
CA ILE A 375 -15.81 -31.23 0.17
C ILE A 375 -16.19 -32.58 -0.49
N PRO A 376 -16.65 -33.58 0.27
CA PRO A 376 -16.91 -34.91 -0.27
C PRO A 376 -18.11 -34.87 -1.23
N ILE A 377 -17.89 -35.40 -2.44
CA ILE A 377 -18.94 -35.63 -3.43
C ILE A 377 -19.92 -36.66 -2.83
N ARG A 378 -21.09 -36.18 -2.41
CA ARG A 378 -22.16 -37.06 -1.93
C ARG A 378 -22.88 -37.60 -3.17
N GLN A 379 -22.61 -38.86 -3.52
CA GLN A 379 -23.36 -39.56 -4.55
C GLN A 379 -24.82 -39.68 -4.11
N VAL A 380 -25.73 -39.08 -4.88
CA VAL A 380 -27.17 -39.18 -4.65
C VAL A 380 -27.60 -40.51 -5.26
N HIS A 381 -27.89 -41.50 -4.41
CA HIS A 381 -28.56 -42.72 -4.84
C HIS A 381 -30.02 -42.38 -5.14
N ALA A 382 -30.45 -42.67 -6.36
CA ALA A 382 -31.87 -42.69 -6.72
C ALA A 382 -32.56 -43.92 -6.14
#